data_AF-A0A1V6J9D9-F1
#
_entry.id   AF-A0A1V6J9D9-F1
#
_cell.length_a   1.000
_cell.length_b   1.000
_cell.length_c   1.000
_cell.angle_alpha   90.00
_cell.angle_beta   90.00
_cell.angle_gamma   90.00
#
_symmetry.space_group_name_H-M   'P 1'
#
loop_
_entity.id
_entity.type
_entity.pdbx_description
1 polymer ?
#
loop_
_entity_poly.entity_id
_entity_poly.type
_entity_poly.pdbx_seq_one_letter_code
_entity_poly.pdbx_strand_id
1 'polypeptide(L)'
;MHRLDKDTSGCVLLAKDDATRRALVAQFAAGSVRKLYHALIAGNLPEPQMEIRAAVDNLTAVSRVRQVSFQSAPPRCAHVTVLIETGRTHQIRIHLQHVGAPVLGDRQYFSSRSAAFSAVPRQMLHAHELRFNHPTGGRPVVAVSPLPPDFRQWLRHLRLT
;
A
#
# COMPACT_ATOMS: atom_id res chain seq x y z
N MET A 1 8.50 1.00 -15.75
CA MET A 1 9.19 0.20 -14.72
C MET A 1 8.65 0.61 -13.36
N HIS A 2 8.68 -0.27 -12.35
CA HIS A 2 8.00 -0.11 -11.06
C HIS A 2 8.83 0.70 -10.07
N ARG A 3 8.18 1.48 -9.18
CA ARG A 3 8.84 2.25 -8.13
C ARG A 3 8.02 2.20 -6.84
N LEU A 4 8.67 2.45 -5.72
CA LEU A 4 8.04 2.75 -4.44
C LEU A 4 8.38 4.19 -4.04
N ASP A 5 7.53 4.79 -3.19
CA ASP A 5 7.88 6.06 -2.53
C ASP A 5 9.10 5.84 -1.63
N LYS A 6 9.90 6.90 -1.40
CA LYS A 6 11.16 6.84 -0.63
C LYS A 6 11.02 6.10 0.71
N ASP A 7 9.92 6.33 1.41
CA ASP A 7 9.67 5.76 2.75
C ASP A 7 8.71 4.56 2.74
N THR A 8 8.33 4.06 1.55
CA THR A 8 7.60 2.79 1.40
C THR A 8 8.60 1.64 1.31
N SER A 9 8.39 0.64 2.16
CA SER A 9 9.19 -0.60 2.15
C SER A 9 8.53 -1.69 1.28
N GLY A 10 9.27 -2.75 0.95
CA GLY A 10 8.70 -3.97 0.36
C GLY A 10 9.20 -4.31 -1.03
N CYS A 11 8.41 -5.09 -1.78
CA CYS A 11 8.78 -5.62 -3.08
C CYS A 11 9.04 -4.54 -4.13
N VAL A 12 10.18 -4.64 -4.82
CA VAL A 12 10.52 -3.87 -6.02
C VAL A 12 10.89 -4.84 -7.14
N LEU A 13 10.32 -4.63 -8.33
CA LEU A 13 10.60 -5.45 -9.50
C LEU A 13 11.55 -4.72 -10.46
N LEU A 14 12.69 -5.34 -10.74
CA LEU A 14 13.75 -4.84 -11.62
C LEU A 14 13.93 -5.82 -12.79
N ALA A 15 13.99 -5.29 -14.01
CA ALA A 15 14.33 -6.07 -15.19
C ALA A 15 15.85 -6.07 -15.39
N LYS A 16 16.42 -7.23 -15.75
CA LYS A 16 17.87 -7.38 -16.00
C LYS A 16 18.29 -6.98 -17.41
N ASP A 17 17.35 -6.95 -18.35
CA ASP A 17 17.56 -6.64 -19.76
C ASP A 17 16.33 -5.93 -20.36
N ASP A 18 16.49 -5.40 -21.58
CA ASP A 18 15.45 -4.62 -22.24
C ASP A 18 14.24 -5.44 -22.69
N ALA A 19 14.44 -6.69 -23.10
CA ALA A 19 13.35 -7.57 -23.53
C ALA A 19 12.42 -7.89 -22.35
N THR A 20 13.01 -8.26 -21.21
CA THR A 20 12.35 -8.46 -19.93
C THR A 20 11.63 -7.18 -19.50
N ARG A 21 12.29 -6.01 -19.62
CA ARG A 21 11.69 -4.70 -19.28
C ARG A 21 10.44 -4.42 -20.09
N ARG A 22 10.47 -4.59 -21.42
CA ARG A 22 9.32 -4.35 -22.30
C ARG A 22 8.15 -5.26 -21.97
N ALA A 23 8.40 -6.55 -21.77
CA ALA A 23 7.37 -7.53 -21.41
C ALA A 23 6.72 -7.21 -20.06
N LEU A 24 7.51 -6.85 -19.04
CA LEU A 24 6.96 -6.47 -17.74
C LEU A 24 6.16 -5.16 -17.81
N VAL A 25 6.65 -4.16 -18.54
CA VAL A 25 5.91 -2.89 -18.75
C VAL A 25 4.54 -3.15 -19.39
N ALA A 26 4.46 -4.05 -20.38
CA ALA A 26 3.19 -4.44 -20.97
C ALA A 26 2.23 -5.08 -19.97
N GLN A 27 2.71 -5.94 -19.06
CA GLN A 27 1.88 -6.51 -18.00
C GLN A 27 1.35 -5.45 -17.01
N PHE A 28 2.19 -4.48 -16.62
CA PHE A 28 1.74 -3.35 -15.79
C PHE A 28 0.69 -2.51 -16.51
N ALA A 29 0.87 -2.23 -17.80
CA ALA A 29 -0.07 -1.46 -18.60
C ALA A 29 -1.41 -2.20 -18.79
N ALA A 30 -1.38 -3.53 -18.90
CA ALA A 30 -2.56 -4.38 -18.99
C ALA A 30 -3.28 -4.61 -17.65
N GLY A 31 -2.72 -4.15 -16.52
CA GLY A 31 -3.30 -4.36 -15.20
C GLY A 31 -3.23 -5.81 -14.69
N SER A 32 -2.42 -6.67 -15.32
CA SER A 32 -2.30 -8.09 -14.95
C SER A 32 -1.33 -8.35 -13.79
N VAL A 33 -0.62 -7.31 -13.34
CA VAL A 33 0.26 -7.38 -12.16
C VAL A 33 -0.56 -7.11 -10.90
N ARG A 34 -0.66 -8.10 -10.03
CA ARG A 34 -1.28 -7.96 -8.71
C ARG A 34 -0.30 -7.32 -7.74
N LYS A 35 -0.73 -6.25 -7.05
CA LYS A 35 0.07 -5.56 -6.04
C LYS A 35 -0.71 -5.43 -4.73
N LEU A 36 -0.23 -6.10 -3.69
CA LEU A 36 -0.85 -6.08 -2.35
C LEU A 36 0.07 -5.36 -1.37
N TYR A 37 -0.51 -4.41 -0.64
CA TYR A 37 0.17 -3.62 0.37
C TYR A 37 -0.46 -3.85 1.74
N HIS A 38 0.34 -3.62 2.78
CA HIS A 38 -0.17 -3.40 4.14
C HIS A 38 0.04 -1.94 4.52
N ALA A 39 -0.93 -1.38 5.23
CA ALA A 39 -0.82 -0.04 5.81
C ALA A 39 -1.34 0.00 7.25
N LEU A 40 -0.76 0.88 8.08
CA LEU A 40 -1.37 1.31 9.33
C LEU A 40 -1.99 2.68 9.10
N ILE A 41 -3.26 2.84 9.50
CA ILE A 41 -4.05 4.05 9.25
C ILE A 41 -4.53 4.67 10.56
N ALA A 42 -4.70 5.99 10.57
CA ALA A 42 -5.41 6.70 11.63
C ALA A 42 -6.93 6.51 11.45
N GLY A 43 -7.64 6.30 12.54
CA GLY A 43 -9.06 5.97 12.53
C GLY A 43 -9.35 4.52 12.11
N ASN A 44 -10.57 4.30 11.62
CA ASN A 44 -11.08 3.02 11.13
C ASN A 44 -11.72 3.26 9.78
N LEU A 45 -11.83 2.20 8.98
CA LEU A 45 -12.65 2.26 7.78
C LEU A 45 -14.14 2.32 8.17
N PRO A 46 -14.98 3.03 7.39
CA PRO A 46 -16.44 2.99 7.58
C PRO A 46 -17.00 1.57 7.48
N GLU A 47 -16.43 0.79 6.57
CA GLU A 47 -16.78 -0.61 6.31
C GLU A 47 -15.53 -1.50 6.38
N PRO A 48 -15.63 -2.77 6.83
CA PRO A 48 -14.47 -3.68 6.91
C PRO A 48 -13.78 -3.92 5.55
N GLN A 49 -14.50 -3.72 4.46
CA GLN A 49 -13.97 -3.78 3.10
C GLN A 49 -14.62 -2.69 2.25
N MET A 50 -13.82 -1.98 1.46
CA MET A 50 -14.32 -0.95 0.55
C MET A 50 -13.47 -0.80 -0.70
N GLU A 51 -14.06 -0.27 -1.77
CA GLU A 51 -13.34 0.18 -2.96
C GLU A 51 -13.27 1.72 -2.94
N ILE A 52 -12.07 2.25 -3.10
CA ILE A 52 -11.83 3.69 -3.27
C ILE A 52 -11.51 3.92 -4.74
N ARG A 53 -12.48 4.49 -5.46
CA ARG A 53 -12.36 4.92 -6.86
C ARG A 53 -12.32 6.44 -6.91
N ALA A 54 -11.13 6.99 -7.03
CA ALA A 54 -10.90 8.43 -7.04
C ALA A 54 -9.77 8.78 -8.02
N ALA A 55 -9.70 10.05 -8.43
CA ALA A 55 -8.63 10.52 -9.29
C ALA A 55 -7.33 10.71 -8.49
N VAL A 56 -6.22 10.26 -9.08
CA VAL A 56 -4.85 10.57 -8.65
C VAL A 56 -4.14 11.14 -9.87
N ASP A 57 -3.63 12.36 -9.77
CA ASP A 57 -3.05 13.10 -10.90
C ASP A 57 -4.00 13.15 -12.11
N ASN A 58 -5.27 13.53 -11.87
CA ASN A 58 -6.35 13.63 -12.87
C ASN A 58 -6.69 12.31 -13.59
N LEU A 59 -6.21 11.17 -13.10
CA LEU A 59 -6.46 9.87 -13.70
C LEU A 59 -7.12 8.94 -12.69
N THR A 60 -8.17 8.25 -13.12
CA THR A 60 -8.89 7.30 -12.26
C THR A 60 -7.95 6.23 -11.75
N ALA A 61 -7.97 6.05 -10.44
CA ALA A 61 -7.27 5.00 -9.74
C ALA A 61 -8.26 4.23 -8.86
N VAL A 62 -7.95 2.96 -8.60
CA VAL A 62 -8.78 2.07 -7.79
C VAL A 62 -7.91 1.38 -6.76
N SER A 63 -8.33 1.48 -5.50
CA SER A 63 -7.72 0.80 -4.37
C SER A 63 -8.79 0.04 -3.61
N ARG A 64 -8.65 -1.28 -3.50
CA ARG A 64 -9.53 -2.13 -2.67
C ARG A 64 -8.88 -2.33 -1.31
N VAL A 65 -9.53 -1.82 -0.29
CA VAL A 65 -9.02 -1.79 1.08
C VAL A 65 -9.81 -2.79 1.92
N ARG A 66 -9.12 -3.55 2.75
CA ARG A 66 -9.72 -4.44 3.74
C ARG A 66 -9.08 -4.24 5.09
N GLN A 67 -9.89 -4.01 6.11
CA GLN A 67 -9.46 -3.91 7.50
C GLN A 67 -9.11 -5.31 8.02
N VAL A 68 -7.91 -5.44 8.60
CA VAL A 68 -7.39 -6.69 9.15
C VAL A 68 -7.62 -6.73 10.66
N SER A 69 -7.26 -5.65 11.34
CA SER A 69 -7.42 -5.45 12.78
C SER A 69 -7.58 -3.96 13.08
N PHE A 70 -8.13 -3.63 14.24
CA PHE A 70 -8.37 -2.24 14.60
C PHE A 70 -8.48 -1.99 16.11
N GLN A 71 -8.21 -0.75 16.50
CA GLN A 71 -8.43 -0.22 17.84
C GLN A 71 -9.69 0.65 17.84
N SER A 72 -10.66 0.33 18.69
CA SER A 72 -11.94 1.07 18.81
C SER A 72 -11.85 2.25 19.76
N ALA A 73 -10.94 2.17 20.75
CA ALA A 73 -10.68 3.25 21.70
C ALA A 73 -9.83 4.38 21.07
N PRO A 74 -10.09 5.66 21.40
CA PRO A 74 -9.22 6.75 21.00
C PRO A 74 -7.79 6.65 21.60
N PRO A 75 -6.74 7.04 20.86
CA PRO A 75 -6.77 7.39 19.45
C PRO A 75 -6.97 6.14 18.58
N ARG A 76 -7.98 6.19 17.71
CA ARG A 76 -8.37 5.06 16.86
C ARG A 76 -7.33 4.84 15.76
N CYS A 77 -7.06 3.58 15.43
CA CYS A 77 -6.20 3.18 14.33
C CYS A 77 -6.56 1.78 13.83
N ALA A 78 -6.10 1.44 12.63
CA ALA A 78 -6.32 0.12 12.05
C ALA A 78 -5.15 -0.35 11.20
N HIS A 79 -5.02 -1.67 11.09
CA HIS A 79 -4.20 -2.34 10.09
C HIS A 79 -5.09 -2.70 8.91
N VAL A 80 -4.65 -2.34 7.71
CA VAL A 80 -5.38 -2.64 6.48
C VAL A 80 -4.48 -3.29 5.45
N THR A 81 -5.09 -4.11 4.59
CA THR A 81 -4.51 -4.51 3.31
C THR A 81 -5.08 -3.68 2.19
N VAL A 82 -4.26 -3.31 1.20
CA VAL A 82 -4.65 -2.52 0.04
C VAL A 82 -4.21 -3.23 -1.24
N LEU A 83 -5.17 -3.60 -2.07
CA LEU A 83 -4.93 -4.09 -3.43
C LEU A 83 -5.13 -2.93 -4.41
N ILE A 84 -4.12 -2.65 -5.24
CA ILE A 84 -4.20 -1.57 -6.24
C ILE A 84 -4.18 -2.10 -7.66
N GLU A 85 -5.04 -1.54 -8.52
CA GLU A 85 -5.09 -1.88 -9.95
C GLU A 85 -4.00 -1.11 -10.72
N THR A 86 -3.88 0.17 -10.42
CA THR A 86 -2.87 1.09 -10.96
C THR A 86 -1.69 1.24 -10.00
N GLY A 87 -0.70 2.05 -10.34
CA GLY A 87 0.47 2.33 -9.50
C GLY A 87 0.85 3.80 -9.57
N ARG A 88 -0.13 4.69 -9.43
CA ARG A 88 0.07 6.14 -9.51
C ARG A 88 0.89 6.63 -8.32
N THR A 89 1.59 7.74 -8.48
CA THR A 89 2.39 8.35 -7.41
C THR A 89 1.51 8.60 -6.20
N HIS A 90 1.95 8.13 -5.03
CA HIS A 90 1.26 8.30 -3.75
C HIS A 90 -0.19 7.77 -3.68
N GLN A 91 -0.63 6.94 -4.65
CA GLN A 91 -2.03 6.55 -4.81
C GLN A 91 -2.70 6.08 -3.52
N ILE A 92 -2.08 5.12 -2.81
CA ILE A 92 -2.63 4.55 -1.58
C ILE A 92 -2.78 5.63 -0.50
N ARG A 93 -1.77 6.50 -0.38
CA ARG A 93 -1.72 7.58 0.63
C ARG A 93 -2.82 8.61 0.37
N ILE A 94 -2.97 9.04 -0.87
CA ILE A 94 -4.04 9.95 -1.31
C ILE A 94 -5.41 9.31 -1.08
N HIS A 95 -5.63 8.07 -1.51
CA HIS A 95 -6.91 7.39 -1.36
C HIS A 95 -7.33 7.23 0.10
N LEU A 96 -6.39 6.79 0.95
CA LEU A 96 -6.66 6.59 2.37
C LEU A 96 -6.90 7.91 3.09
N GLN A 97 -6.19 8.98 2.73
CA GLN A 97 -6.47 10.33 3.23
C GLN A 97 -7.82 10.86 2.76
N HIS A 98 -8.20 10.61 1.51
CA HIS A 98 -9.48 11.02 0.92
C HIS A 98 -10.68 10.45 1.68
N VAL A 99 -10.59 9.21 2.17
CA VAL A 99 -11.64 8.59 3.00
C VAL A 99 -11.50 8.90 4.51
N GLY A 100 -10.66 9.86 4.88
CA GLY A 100 -10.48 10.31 6.26
C GLY A 100 -9.72 9.33 7.15
N ALA A 101 -8.93 8.42 6.55
CA ALA A 101 -8.17 7.40 7.25
C ALA A 101 -6.69 7.36 6.77
N PRO A 102 -5.93 8.46 6.91
CA PRO A 102 -4.58 8.58 6.35
C PRO A 102 -3.59 7.59 6.96
N VAL A 103 -2.53 7.30 6.20
CA VAL A 103 -1.43 6.42 6.62
C VAL A 103 -0.68 7.04 7.81
N LEU A 104 -0.41 6.24 8.85
CA LEU A 104 0.35 6.68 10.02
C LEU A 104 1.81 7.01 9.64
N GLY A 105 2.35 8.08 10.20
CA GLY A 105 3.71 8.57 9.90
C GLY A 105 3.88 9.21 8.52
N ASP A 106 2.80 9.39 7.76
CA ASP A 106 2.81 10.16 6.52
C ASP A 106 2.85 11.67 6.84
N ARG A 107 3.96 12.32 6.49
CA ARG A 107 4.17 13.75 6.74
C ARG A 107 3.51 14.65 5.70
N GLN A 108 3.16 14.12 4.53
CA GLN A 108 2.59 14.91 3.42
C GLN A 108 1.06 14.86 3.45
N TYR A 109 0.48 13.66 3.58
CA TYR A 109 -0.97 13.45 3.62
C TYR A 109 -1.46 13.33 5.07
N PHE A 110 -1.05 14.30 5.89
CA PHE A 110 -1.35 14.36 7.32
C PHE A 110 -2.79 14.81 7.58
N SER A 111 -3.34 14.44 8.74
CA SER A 111 -4.58 15.01 9.29
C SER A 111 -4.48 15.12 10.82
N SER A 112 -5.39 15.87 11.44
CA SER A 112 -5.49 15.94 12.91
C SER A 112 -5.66 14.58 13.58
N ARG A 113 -6.27 13.59 12.90
CA ARG A 113 -6.38 12.20 13.39
C ARG A 113 -5.03 11.49 13.48
N SER A 114 -4.06 11.90 12.66
CA SER A 114 -2.70 11.38 12.68
C SER A 114 -1.82 12.02 13.76
N ALA A 115 -2.26 13.14 14.36
CA ALA A 115 -1.47 13.89 15.34
C ALA A 115 -1.12 13.04 16.58
N ALA A 116 -2.05 12.19 17.02
CA ALA A 116 -1.84 11.27 18.14
C ALA A 116 -0.79 10.17 17.85
N PHE A 117 -0.36 10.03 16.60
CA PHE A 117 0.62 9.04 16.14
C PHE A 117 1.90 9.70 15.61
N SER A 118 2.22 10.91 16.08
CA SER A 118 3.40 11.68 15.64
C SER A 118 4.74 10.99 15.87
N ALA A 119 4.80 10.05 16.83
CA ALA A 119 5.99 9.24 17.11
C ALA A 119 6.30 8.20 16.01
N VAL A 120 5.37 7.94 15.08
CA VAL A 120 5.57 6.99 13.98
C VAL A 120 6.59 7.58 13.00
N PRO A 121 7.75 6.93 12.77
CA PRO A 121 8.93 7.59 12.20
C PRO A 121 8.87 7.83 10.69
N ARG A 122 8.05 7.02 9.99
CA ARG A 122 7.85 7.05 8.53
C ARG A 122 6.44 6.59 8.19
N GLN A 123 6.03 6.76 6.93
CA GLN A 123 4.77 6.20 6.44
C GLN A 123 4.72 4.68 6.67
N MET A 124 3.74 4.22 7.45
CA MET A 124 3.49 2.80 7.71
C MET A 124 2.80 2.16 6.51
N LEU A 125 3.51 2.13 5.38
CA LEU A 125 3.11 1.51 4.13
C LEU A 125 4.18 0.50 3.69
N HIS A 126 3.73 -0.67 3.26
CA HIS A 126 4.61 -1.77 2.86
C HIS A 126 4.04 -2.55 1.67
N ALA A 127 4.80 -2.62 0.57
CA ALA A 127 4.52 -3.44 -0.61
C ALA A 127 4.81 -4.91 -0.30
N HIS A 128 3.82 -5.62 0.20
CA HIS A 128 4.00 -6.97 0.72
C HIS A 128 4.14 -8.03 -0.37
N GLU A 129 3.33 -7.94 -1.43
CA GLU A 129 3.29 -8.98 -2.45
C GLU A 129 3.15 -8.38 -3.85
N LEU A 130 3.94 -8.93 -4.79
CA LEU A 130 3.79 -8.75 -6.22
C LEU A 130 3.52 -10.11 -6.87
N ARG A 131 2.46 -10.20 -7.68
CA ARG A 131 2.23 -11.36 -8.57
C ARG A 131 2.20 -10.92 -10.02
N PHE A 132 2.94 -11.62 -10.87
CA PHE A 132 3.06 -11.35 -12.30
C PHE A 132 3.45 -12.63 -13.04
N ASN A 133 3.38 -12.64 -14.37
CA ASN A 133 3.82 -13.78 -15.16
C ASN A 133 5.30 -13.59 -15.56
N HIS A 134 6.12 -14.62 -15.38
CA HIS A 134 7.52 -14.57 -15.78
C HIS A 134 7.62 -14.19 -17.27
N PRO A 135 8.40 -13.14 -17.62
CA PRO A 135 8.49 -12.63 -19.00
C PRO A 135 8.88 -13.68 -20.04
N THR A 136 9.66 -14.67 -19.61
CA THR A 136 10.04 -15.83 -20.42
C THR A 136 9.26 -17.05 -19.96
N GLY A 137 8.42 -17.61 -20.82
CA GLY A 137 7.68 -18.85 -20.52
C GLY A 137 6.39 -18.69 -19.70
N GLY A 138 6.02 -17.48 -19.28
CA GLY A 138 4.66 -17.15 -18.80
C GLY A 138 4.27 -17.75 -17.45
N ARG A 139 5.16 -18.49 -16.77
CA ARG A 139 4.87 -19.10 -15.47
C ARG A 139 4.54 -18.03 -14.41
N PRO A 140 3.51 -18.22 -13.57
CA PRO A 140 3.21 -17.28 -12.49
C PRO A 140 4.38 -17.15 -11.51
N VAL A 141 4.70 -15.91 -11.14
CA VAL A 141 5.69 -15.56 -10.12
C VAL A 141 4.97 -14.84 -8.99
N VAL A 142 5.24 -15.26 -7.75
CA VAL A 142 4.77 -14.60 -6.53
C VAL A 142 5.99 -14.20 -5.72
N ALA A 143 6.22 -12.90 -5.58
CA ALA A 143 7.25 -12.35 -4.72
C ALA A 143 6.60 -11.78 -3.46
N VAL A 144 7.08 -12.22 -2.29
CA VAL A 144 6.59 -11.75 -0.98
C VAL A 144 7.74 -11.12 -0.21
N SER A 145 7.53 -9.90 0.29
CA SER A 145 8.40 -9.27 1.27
C SER A 145 7.74 -9.38 2.64
N PRO A 146 8.38 -9.98 3.65
CA PRO A 146 7.82 -10.01 5.00
C PRO A 146 7.71 -8.59 5.57
N LEU A 147 6.68 -8.33 6.39
CA LEU A 147 6.53 -7.05 7.07
C LEU A 147 7.82 -6.69 7.81
N PRO A 148 8.41 -5.49 7.64
CA PRO A 148 9.69 -5.16 8.22
C PRO A 148 9.61 -5.03 9.76
N PRO A 149 10.75 -5.10 10.49
CA PRO A 149 10.76 -5.10 11.95
C PRO A 149 10.04 -3.90 12.59
N ASP A 150 10.21 -2.70 12.03
CA ASP A 150 9.56 -1.47 12.48
C ASP A 150 8.02 -1.54 12.35
N PHE A 151 7.52 -2.04 11.22
CA PHE A 151 6.09 -2.22 10.99
C PHE A 151 5.49 -3.22 12.00
N ARG A 152 6.18 -4.34 12.24
CA ARG A 152 5.75 -5.34 13.25
C ARG A 152 5.79 -4.78 14.68
N GLN A 153 6.78 -3.94 14.99
CA GLN A 153 6.86 -3.27 16.28
C GLN A 153 5.67 -2.34 16.49
N TRP A 154 5.29 -1.55 15.48
CA TRP A 154 4.12 -0.68 15.55
C TRP A 154 2.80 -1.43 15.61
N LEU A 155 2.65 -2.55 14.90
CA LEU A 155 1.49 -3.44 15.06
C LEU A 155 1.31 -3.88 16.52
N ARG A 156 2.39 -4.33 17.18
CA ARG A 156 2.34 -4.74 18.59
C ARG A 156 2.06 -3.56 19.51
N HIS A 157 2.75 -2.43 19.31
CA HIS A 157 2.60 -1.23 20.13
C HIS A 157 1.16 -0.69 20.10
N LEU A 158 0.52 -0.72 18.92
CA LEU A 158 -0.86 -0.28 18.72
C LEU A 158 -1.89 -1.37 19.05
N ARG A 159 -1.46 -2.57 19.46
CA ARG A 159 -2.32 -3.74 19.75
C ARG A 159 -3.19 -4.16 18.55
N LEU A 160 -2.57 -4.19 17.38
CA LEU A 160 -3.17 -4.57 16.09
C LEU A 160 -2.73 -5.97 15.63
N THR A 161 -2.05 -6.73 16.48
CA THR A 161 -1.66 -8.14 16.26
C THR A 161 -2.65 -9.12 16.85
#